data_AF-A0A937WDS3-F1
#
_entry.id   AF-A0A937WDS3-F1
#
_cell.length_a   1.000
_cell.length_b   1.000
_cell.length_c   1.000
_cell.angle_alpha   90.00
_cell.angle_beta   90.00
_cell.angle_gamma   90.00
#
_symmetry.space_group_name_H-M   'P 1'
#
loop_
_entity.id
_entity.type
_entity.pdbx_description
1 polymer ?
#
loop_
_entity_poly.entity_id
_entity_poly.type
_entity_poly.pdbx_seq_one_letter_code
_entity_poly.pdbx_strand_id
1 'polypeptide(L)'
;MYNGTANLDTAMEHFQNGRNFQRQGLLEEAAQQFLRVIKLDEHSASAYFNMGAICFQRHQYEEAIGYYKAGLKLAPQNVSAHADLGKTYEMLAEWDEALYHLNKALDLHPTHEAAQRRKRRILEEKPKYEILREQVKSAIVSSKRQTFRKSLVEEFSLSEAIPTSDNINAAVIERFVVKFSEGVSEEVRKPICCLLERIYIELGSEFDYYPQQNIKVFVLHTLPKESPQFLLPQWAVGQYDGSITIVWRAQEKPDLTFLYVVLQHEYVHLLVNLLTNGKCPMWLNEGLARYHSRGLLDSDKKILLQAVKQNRYIPLKHLEYNFSYLNKERVRLAYIESCSIVEFMMKTYGMKKIKQLLHSLGMDKSFNESLMCSQGQTLRFLRKLRTRGQACGMNSPKELETQWLMWVMDCYK
;
A
#
# COMPACT_ATOMS: atom_id res chain seq x y z
N MET A 1 -37.25 -25.56 34.06
CA MET A 1 -36.31 -25.95 32.99
C MET A 1 -36.91 -25.62 31.62
N TYR A 2 -37.15 -24.34 31.30
CA TYR A 2 -37.75 -23.90 30.02
C TYR A 2 -37.00 -22.74 29.32
N ASN A 3 -35.98 -22.14 29.97
CA ASN A 3 -35.28 -20.98 29.42
C ASN A 3 -34.10 -21.32 28.48
N GLY A 4 -33.57 -22.54 28.52
CA GLY A 4 -32.41 -22.92 27.70
C GLY A 4 -32.72 -23.07 26.21
N THR A 5 -33.89 -23.62 25.89
CA THR A 5 -34.33 -23.83 24.49
C THR A 5 -34.76 -22.52 23.83
N ALA A 6 -35.49 -21.67 24.55
CA ALA A 6 -35.93 -20.36 24.05
C ALA A 6 -34.75 -19.42 23.73
N ASN A 7 -33.68 -19.45 24.54
CA ASN A 7 -32.47 -18.66 24.27
C ASN A 7 -31.70 -19.15 23.03
N LEU A 8 -31.69 -20.47 22.78
CA LEU A 8 -31.03 -21.04 21.59
C LEU A 8 -31.80 -20.75 20.31
N ASP A 9 -33.13 -20.81 20.33
CA ASP A 9 -33.97 -20.44 19.17
C ASP A 9 -33.82 -18.95 18.85
N THR A 10 -33.78 -18.09 19.87
CA THR A 10 -33.51 -16.65 19.72
C THR A 10 -32.10 -16.37 19.20
N ALA A 11 -31.09 -17.12 19.66
CA ALA A 11 -29.73 -17.02 19.16
C ALA A 11 -29.62 -17.43 17.68
N MET A 12 -30.35 -18.47 17.27
CA MET A 12 -30.40 -18.91 15.88
C MET A 12 -31.03 -17.84 14.97
N GLU A 13 -32.09 -17.17 15.42
CA GLU A 13 -32.71 -16.06 14.68
C GLU A 13 -31.71 -14.91 14.47
N HIS A 14 -31.05 -14.46 15.54
CA HIS A 14 -30.00 -13.44 15.44
C HIS A 14 -28.87 -13.88 14.52
N PHE A 15 -28.47 -15.15 14.55
CA PHE A 15 -27.43 -15.67 13.66
C PHE A 15 -27.85 -15.59 12.17
N GLN A 16 -29.10 -15.94 11.87
CA GLN A 16 -29.64 -15.85 10.51
C GLN A 16 -29.72 -14.40 10.03
N ASN A 17 -30.21 -13.49 10.87
CA ASN A 17 -30.27 -12.06 10.58
C ASN A 17 -28.87 -11.48 10.33
N GLY A 18 -27.87 -11.85 11.15
CA GLY A 18 -26.48 -11.44 10.96
C GLY A 18 -25.93 -11.83 9.59
N ARG A 19 -26.16 -13.08 9.16
CA ARG A 19 -25.77 -13.53 7.81
C ARG A 19 -26.49 -12.78 6.70
N ASN A 20 -27.77 -12.46 6.88
CA ASN A 20 -28.56 -11.72 5.89
C ASN A 20 -28.03 -10.30 5.71
N PHE A 21 -27.80 -9.57 6.80
CA PHE A 21 -27.20 -8.23 6.75
C PHE A 21 -25.81 -8.25 6.12
N GLN A 22 -24.98 -9.25 6.47
CA GLN A 22 -23.65 -9.38 5.87
C GLN A 22 -23.70 -9.58 4.35
N ARG A 23 -24.65 -10.38 3.84
CA ARG A 23 -24.87 -10.55 2.39
C ARG A 23 -25.33 -9.26 1.71
N GLN A 24 -26.01 -8.38 2.43
CA GLN A 24 -26.44 -7.06 1.94
C GLN A 24 -25.34 -5.99 2.07
N GLY A 25 -24.19 -6.31 2.67
CA GLY A 25 -23.11 -5.36 2.93
C GLY A 25 -23.35 -4.44 4.14
N LEU A 26 -24.41 -4.69 4.91
CA LEU A 26 -24.77 -3.96 6.12
C LEU A 26 -23.97 -4.50 7.31
N LEU A 27 -22.68 -4.12 7.37
CA LEU A 27 -21.71 -4.72 8.29
C LEU A 27 -21.95 -4.36 9.76
N GLU A 28 -22.48 -3.17 10.06
CA GLU A 28 -22.76 -2.73 11.43
C GLU A 28 -23.94 -3.52 12.00
N GLU A 29 -25.01 -3.62 11.23
CA GLU A 29 -26.20 -4.39 11.56
C GLU A 29 -25.85 -5.87 11.74
N ALA A 30 -25.02 -6.43 10.85
CA ALA A 30 -24.53 -7.79 10.97
C ALA A 30 -23.74 -8.00 12.27
N ALA A 31 -22.81 -7.08 12.61
CA ALA A 31 -22.03 -7.16 13.84
C ALA A 31 -22.92 -7.15 15.09
N GLN A 32 -23.92 -6.28 15.12
CA GLN A 32 -24.88 -6.22 16.24
C GLN A 32 -25.63 -7.54 16.43
N GLN A 33 -26.04 -8.18 15.33
CA GLN A 33 -26.71 -9.48 15.42
C GLN A 33 -25.77 -10.56 15.95
N PHE A 34 -24.53 -10.67 15.45
CA PHE A 34 -23.59 -11.68 15.95
C PHE A 34 -23.15 -11.43 17.40
N LEU A 35 -23.05 -10.17 17.83
CA LEU A 35 -22.83 -9.85 19.25
C LEU A 35 -24.00 -10.31 20.13
N ARG A 36 -25.25 -10.22 19.65
CA ARG A 36 -26.41 -10.79 20.37
C ARG A 36 -26.32 -12.31 20.45
N VAL A 37 -25.88 -12.99 19.38
CA VAL A 37 -25.61 -14.44 19.42
C VAL A 37 -24.59 -14.78 20.50
N ILE A 38 -23.45 -14.09 20.53
CA ILE A 38 -22.39 -14.33 21.53
C ILE A 38 -22.89 -14.09 22.96
N LYS A 39 -23.79 -13.11 23.18
CA LYS A 39 -24.40 -12.86 24.49
C LYS A 39 -25.39 -13.94 24.94
N LEU A 40 -26.09 -14.55 23.99
CA LEU A 40 -27.07 -15.61 24.25
C LEU A 40 -26.41 -17.00 24.32
N ASP A 41 -25.34 -17.21 23.56
CA ASP A 41 -24.55 -18.43 23.45
C ASP A 41 -23.06 -18.09 23.26
N GLU A 42 -22.32 -18.07 24.37
CA GLU A 42 -20.87 -17.83 24.39
C GLU A 42 -20.05 -18.98 23.80
N HIS A 43 -20.67 -20.12 23.50
CA HIS A 43 -20.01 -21.28 22.88
C HIS A 43 -20.22 -21.33 21.36
N SER A 44 -20.86 -20.31 20.78
CA SER A 44 -21.07 -20.20 19.34
C SER A 44 -19.79 -19.78 18.59
N ALA A 45 -18.90 -20.75 18.31
CA ALA A 45 -17.67 -20.53 17.53
C ALA A 45 -17.94 -19.82 16.19
N SER A 46 -19.05 -20.15 15.54
CA SER A 46 -19.46 -19.53 14.28
C SER A 46 -19.77 -18.04 14.43
N ALA A 47 -20.36 -17.59 15.54
CA ALA A 47 -20.62 -16.18 15.77
C ALA A 47 -19.31 -15.40 15.95
N TYR A 48 -18.33 -15.97 16.68
CA TYR A 48 -16.98 -15.42 16.79
C TYR A 48 -16.28 -15.32 15.42
N PHE A 49 -16.34 -16.36 14.58
CA PHE A 49 -15.73 -16.30 13.24
C PHE A 49 -16.37 -15.25 12.33
N ASN A 50 -17.70 -15.09 12.38
CA ASN A 50 -18.37 -14.05 11.61
C ASN A 50 -18.06 -12.65 12.13
N MET A 51 -17.94 -12.47 13.45
CA MET A 51 -17.44 -11.21 14.03
C MET A 51 -16.01 -10.91 13.57
N GLY A 52 -15.12 -11.91 13.60
CA GLY A 52 -13.76 -11.78 13.07
C GLY A 52 -13.75 -11.36 11.59
N ALA A 53 -14.61 -11.97 10.77
CA ALA A 53 -14.74 -11.62 9.36
C ALA A 53 -15.29 -10.21 9.13
N ILE A 54 -16.24 -9.75 9.96
CA ILE A 54 -16.78 -8.40 9.88
C ILE A 54 -15.72 -7.38 10.33
N CYS A 55 -15.06 -7.59 11.46
CA CYS A 55 -13.95 -6.75 11.91
C CYS A 55 -12.86 -6.69 10.83
N PHE A 56 -12.52 -7.82 10.19
CA PHE A 56 -11.59 -7.85 9.07
C PHE A 56 -12.07 -7.01 7.88
N GLN A 57 -13.36 -7.11 7.50
CA GLN A 57 -13.96 -6.32 6.42
C GLN A 57 -14.04 -4.83 6.74
N ARG A 58 -14.11 -4.48 8.02
CA ARG A 58 -14.00 -3.11 8.55
C ARG A 58 -12.55 -2.70 8.84
N HIS A 59 -11.60 -3.57 8.49
CA HIS A 59 -10.16 -3.38 8.64
C HIS A 59 -9.67 -3.27 10.09
N GLN A 60 -10.52 -3.63 11.05
CA GLN A 60 -10.21 -3.76 12.48
C GLN A 60 -9.51 -5.11 12.71
N TYR A 61 -8.25 -5.21 12.31
CA TYR A 61 -7.53 -6.49 12.25
C TYR A 61 -7.22 -7.05 13.63
N GLU A 62 -6.91 -6.22 14.61
CA GLU A 62 -6.62 -6.59 15.99
C GLU A 62 -7.87 -7.14 16.69
N GLU A 63 -9.00 -6.44 16.53
CA GLU A 63 -10.30 -6.94 16.99
C GLU A 63 -10.66 -8.26 16.30
N ALA A 64 -10.40 -8.35 14.98
CA ALA A 64 -10.61 -9.58 14.23
C ALA A 64 -9.77 -10.75 14.77
N ILE A 65 -8.49 -10.52 15.10
CA ILE A 65 -7.62 -11.51 15.75
C ILE A 65 -8.24 -11.99 17.07
N GLY A 66 -8.72 -11.07 17.89
CA GLY A 66 -9.41 -11.38 19.15
C GLY A 66 -10.58 -12.32 18.95
N TYR A 67 -11.49 -11.99 18.03
CA TYR A 67 -12.66 -12.83 17.71
C TYR A 67 -12.27 -14.17 17.07
N TYR A 68 -11.34 -14.20 16.12
CA TYR A 68 -10.86 -15.45 15.50
C TYR A 68 -10.20 -16.37 16.53
N LYS A 69 -9.35 -15.84 17.42
CA LYS A 69 -8.75 -16.61 18.52
C LYS A 69 -9.82 -17.15 19.47
N ALA A 70 -10.82 -16.35 19.84
CA ALA A 70 -11.91 -16.81 20.69
C ALA A 70 -12.70 -17.94 20.04
N GLY A 71 -13.06 -17.81 18.76
CA GLY A 71 -13.72 -18.88 18.01
C GLY A 71 -12.86 -20.14 17.86
N LEU A 72 -11.55 -20.00 17.64
CA LEU A 72 -10.61 -21.13 17.53
C LEU A 72 -10.37 -21.86 18.86
N LYS A 73 -10.56 -21.19 20.01
CA LYS A 73 -10.59 -21.88 21.32
C LYS A 73 -11.76 -22.87 21.40
N LEU A 74 -12.90 -22.52 20.81
CA LEU A 74 -14.11 -23.34 20.80
C LEU A 74 -14.10 -24.40 19.68
N ALA A 75 -13.57 -24.05 18.51
CA ALA A 75 -13.47 -24.92 17.34
C ALA A 75 -12.04 -24.92 16.75
N PRO A 76 -11.08 -25.63 17.38
CA PRO A 76 -9.65 -25.54 17.05
C PRO A 76 -9.28 -26.16 15.69
N GLN A 77 -10.15 -26.94 15.07
CA GLN A 77 -9.90 -27.58 13.77
C GLN A 77 -10.56 -26.81 12.60
N ASN A 78 -11.02 -25.58 12.82
CA ASN A 78 -11.64 -24.80 11.75
C ASN A 78 -10.58 -24.26 10.77
N VAL A 79 -10.51 -24.89 9.59
CA VAL A 79 -9.57 -24.57 8.51
C VAL A 79 -9.70 -23.11 8.06
N SER A 80 -10.92 -22.65 7.81
CA SER A 80 -11.18 -21.30 7.30
C SER A 80 -10.80 -20.23 8.32
N ALA A 81 -11.09 -20.46 9.61
CA ALA A 81 -10.70 -19.54 10.67
C ALA A 81 -9.18 -19.45 10.85
N HIS A 82 -8.44 -20.56 10.72
CA HIS A 82 -6.98 -20.50 10.69
C HIS A 82 -6.45 -19.76 9.45
N ALA A 83 -7.02 -19.98 8.27
CA ALA A 83 -6.64 -19.27 7.06
C ALA A 83 -6.94 -17.77 7.14
N ASP A 84 -8.09 -17.40 7.70
CA ASP A 84 -8.50 -16.00 7.89
C ASP A 84 -7.71 -15.31 9.00
N LEU A 85 -7.37 -16.01 10.09
CA LEU A 85 -6.48 -15.48 11.12
C LEU A 85 -5.06 -15.27 10.57
N GLY A 86 -4.53 -16.23 9.82
CA GLY A 86 -3.24 -16.08 9.15
C GLY A 86 -3.22 -14.93 8.13
N LYS A 87 -4.31 -14.76 7.39
CA LYS A 87 -4.54 -13.59 6.54
C LYS A 87 -4.59 -12.29 7.34
N THR A 88 -5.20 -12.30 8.53
CA THR A 88 -5.31 -11.12 9.39
C THR A 88 -3.94 -10.70 9.91
N TYR A 89 -3.11 -11.66 10.34
CA TYR A 89 -1.72 -11.43 10.70
C TYR A 89 -0.84 -10.98 9.53
N GLU A 90 -1.06 -11.53 8.32
CA GLU A 90 -0.41 -11.02 7.09
C GLU A 90 -0.74 -9.54 6.87
N MET A 91 -1.99 -9.14 7.13
CA MET A 91 -2.40 -7.74 7.06
C MET A 91 -1.80 -6.87 8.17
N LEU A 92 -1.18 -7.42 9.22
CA LEU A 92 -0.48 -6.64 10.24
C LEU A 92 1.04 -6.70 10.11
N ALA A 93 1.54 -7.34 9.04
CA ALA A 93 2.95 -7.66 8.93
C ALA A 93 3.51 -8.44 10.16
N GLU A 94 2.67 -9.28 10.77
CA GLU A 94 3.11 -10.30 11.75
C GLU A 94 3.33 -11.65 11.07
N TRP A 95 4.49 -11.81 10.44
CA TRP A 95 4.67 -12.82 9.40
C TRP A 95 4.84 -14.22 9.96
N ASP A 96 5.45 -14.32 11.13
CA ASP A 96 5.63 -15.58 11.83
C ASP A 96 4.28 -16.14 12.29
N GLU A 97 3.41 -15.29 12.86
CA GLU A 97 2.08 -15.72 13.27
C GLU A 97 1.14 -15.99 12.09
N ALA A 98 1.29 -15.20 11.02
CA ALA A 98 0.64 -15.49 9.75
C ALA A 98 1.02 -16.87 9.22
N LEU A 99 2.34 -17.18 9.14
CA LEU A 99 2.84 -18.48 8.69
C LEU A 99 2.38 -19.61 9.62
N TYR A 100 2.40 -19.41 10.94
CA TYR A 100 1.92 -20.40 11.90
C TYR A 100 0.47 -20.81 11.61
N HIS A 101 -0.45 -19.85 11.51
CA HIS A 101 -1.86 -20.15 11.28
C HIS A 101 -2.16 -20.64 9.85
N LEU A 102 -1.44 -20.14 8.85
CA LEU A 102 -1.53 -20.68 7.49
C LEU A 102 -1.03 -22.12 7.41
N ASN A 103 0.03 -22.48 8.14
CA ASN A 103 0.49 -23.86 8.26
C ASN A 103 -0.57 -24.73 8.93
N LYS A 104 -1.18 -24.28 10.04
CA LYS A 104 -2.29 -25.01 10.68
C LYS A 104 -3.46 -25.27 9.72
N ALA A 105 -3.84 -24.27 8.92
CA ALA A 105 -4.88 -24.45 7.90
C ALA A 105 -4.48 -25.50 6.85
N LEU A 106 -3.21 -25.54 6.44
CA LEU A 106 -2.69 -26.49 5.45
C LEU A 106 -2.44 -27.89 6.03
N ASP A 107 -2.11 -28.01 7.30
CA ASP A 107 -2.02 -29.30 7.99
C ASP A 107 -3.39 -29.98 8.05
N LEU A 108 -4.45 -29.19 8.30
CA LEU A 108 -5.84 -29.67 8.33
C LEU A 108 -6.43 -29.89 6.93
N HIS A 109 -6.07 -29.05 5.95
CA HIS A 109 -6.52 -29.16 4.57
C HIS A 109 -5.38 -28.78 3.59
N PRO A 110 -4.55 -29.75 3.16
CA PRO A 110 -3.36 -29.48 2.36
C PRO A 110 -3.62 -28.75 1.04
N THR A 111 -4.81 -28.90 0.46
CA THR A 111 -5.22 -28.29 -0.81
C THR A 111 -5.95 -26.95 -0.64
N HIS A 112 -5.95 -26.35 0.56
CA HIS A 112 -6.57 -25.04 0.80
C HIS A 112 -5.85 -23.91 0.03
N GLU A 113 -6.29 -23.63 -1.19
CA GLU A 113 -5.57 -22.77 -2.12
C GLU A 113 -5.27 -21.37 -1.58
N ALA A 114 -6.23 -20.75 -0.88
CA ALA A 114 -6.04 -19.41 -0.35
C ALA A 114 -4.92 -19.36 0.70
N ALA A 115 -4.76 -20.45 1.48
CA ALA A 115 -3.70 -20.53 2.49
C ALA A 115 -2.34 -20.77 1.83
N GLN A 116 -2.27 -21.66 0.82
CA GLN A 116 -1.05 -21.88 0.04
C GLN A 116 -0.56 -20.61 -0.65
N ARG A 117 -1.48 -19.87 -1.30
CA ARG A 117 -1.16 -18.62 -2.00
C ARG A 117 -0.59 -17.56 -1.05
N ARG A 118 -1.19 -17.42 0.14
CA ARG A 118 -0.72 -16.46 1.16
C ARG A 118 0.62 -16.86 1.77
N LYS A 119 0.78 -18.13 2.16
CA LYS A 119 2.06 -18.65 2.67
C LYS A 119 3.19 -18.40 1.69
N ARG A 120 2.98 -18.70 0.40
CA ARG A 120 3.96 -18.44 -0.65
C ARG A 120 4.35 -16.97 -0.74
N ARG A 121 3.37 -16.06 -0.71
CA ARG A 121 3.62 -14.61 -0.73
C ARG A 121 4.50 -14.19 0.45
N ILE A 122 4.14 -14.60 1.66
CA ILE A 122 4.90 -14.22 2.87
C ILE A 122 6.34 -14.73 2.77
N LEU A 123 6.56 -15.97 2.32
CA LEU A 123 7.91 -16.52 2.15
C LEU A 123 8.75 -15.76 1.11
N GLU A 124 8.13 -15.18 0.09
CA GLU A 124 8.83 -14.36 -0.91
C GLU A 124 9.10 -12.93 -0.41
N GLU A 125 8.18 -12.36 0.36
CA GLU A 125 8.30 -10.99 0.86
C GLU A 125 9.26 -10.93 2.06
N LYS A 126 9.34 -11.97 2.93
CA LYS A 126 9.98 -11.86 4.26
C LYS A 126 11.44 -11.49 4.18
N PRO A 127 12.23 -12.17 3.35
CA PRO A 127 13.64 -11.86 3.22
C PRO A 127 13.88 -10.43 2.72
N LYS A 128 13.02 -9.92 1.82
CA LYS A 128 13.16 -8.57 1.26
C LYS A 128 12.89 -7.51 2.31
N TYR A 129 11.84 -7.71 3.12
CA TYR A 129 11.54 -6.78 4.20
C TYR A 129 12.59 -6.84 5.31
N GLU A 130 13.16 -8.00 5.64
CA GLU A 130 14.25 -8.06 6.63
C GLU A 130 15.50 -7.31 6.15
N ILE A 131 15.87 -7.43 4.87
CA ILE A 131 16.95 -6.63 4.28
C ILE A 131 16.64 -5.13 4.36
N LEU A 132 15.42 -4.75 3.96
CA LEU A 132 14.98 -3.35 4.00
C LEU A 132 14.97 -2.81 5.44
N ARG A 133 14.57 -3.64 6.40
CA ARG A 133 14.53 -3.31 7.82
C ARG A 133 15.91 -2.98 8.36
N GLU A 134 16.93 -3.75 8.00
CA GLU A 134 18.31 -3.46 8.40
C GLU A 134 18.87 -2.20 7.72
N GLN A 135 18.49 -1.95 6.46
CA GLN A 135 18.80 -0.69 5.78
C GLN A 135 18.12 0.50 6.46
N VAL A 136 16.84 0.36 6.84
CA VAL A 136 16.07 1.38 7.56
C VAL A 136 16.71 1.70 8.91
N LYS A 137 16.98 0.67 9.73
CA LYS A 137 17.64 0.82 11.02
C LYS A 137 19.00 1.50 10.92
N SER A 138 19.87 1.04 10.02
CA SER A 138 21.22 1.58 9.89
C SER A 138 21.22 3.07 9.53
N ALA A 139 20.35 3.51 8.61
CA ALA A 139 20.32 4.94 8.27
C ALA A 139 19.51 5.81 9.25
N ILE A 140 18.55 5.28 10.01
CA ILE A 140 17.99 6.02 11.15
C ILE A 140 19.10 6.26 12.20
N VAL A 141 19.97 5.27 12.45
CA VAL A 141 21.09 5.43 13.38
C VAL A 141 22.12 6.44 12.84
N SER A 142 22.44 6.42 11.55
CA SER A 142 23.36 7.41 10.97
C SER A 142 22.76 8.81 10.93
N SER A 143 21.48 8.95 10.58
CA SER A 143 20.74 10.22 10.58
C SER A 143 20.69 10.82 11.98
N LYS A 144 20.40 10.02 13.03
CA LYS A 144 20.50 10.45 14.44
C LYS A 144 21.89 10.96 14.81
N ARG A 145 22.97 10.44 14.22
CA ARG A 145 24.34 10.95 14.44
C ARG A 145 24.62 12.23 13.66
N GLN A 146 23.99 12.41 12.50
CA GLN A 146 24.16 13.57 11.63
C GLN A 146 23.35 14.79 12.10
N THR A 147 22.14 14.58 12.63
CA THR A 147 21.22 15.61 13.16
C THR A 147 21.45 15.96 14.64
N PHE A 148 22.40 15.33 15.33
CA PHE A 148 22.81 15.69 16.70
C PHE A 148 24.27 16.17 16.78
N ARG A 149 24.78 16.77 15.69
CA ARG A 149 26.04 17.53 15.76
C ARG A 149 25.73 18.88 16.40
N LYS A 150 26.04 18.98 17.70
CA LYS A 150 25.93 20.06 18.70
C LYS A 150 25.87 21.55 18.28
N SER A 151 26.11 21.97 17.04
CA SER A 151 26.20 23.39 16.67
C SER A 151 24.87 24.09 16.40
N LEU A 152 23.74 23.41 16.50
CA LEU A 152 22.38 23.98 16.33
C LEU A 152 21.61 24.11 17.66
N VAL A 153 22.17 23.60 18.76
CA VAL A 153 21.53 23.70 20.09
C VAL A 153 21.63 25.12 20.65
N GLU A 154 22.61 25.91 20.21
CA GLU A 154 22.82 27.27 20.72
C GLU A 154 22.01 28.35 19.98
N GLU A 155 21.37 28.04 18.83
CA GLU A 155 20.53 29.00 18.07
C GLU A 155 19.01 28.81 18.28
N PHE A 156 18.58 27.74 18.95
CA PHE A 156 17.16 27.48 19.26
C PHE A 156 16.78 27.73 20.73
N SER A 157 17.62 28.48 21.46
CA SER A 157 17.18 29.16 22.67
C SER A 157 16.68 30.55 22.28
N LEU A 158 15.35 30.74 22.33
CA LEU A 158 14.58 31.99 22.16
C LEU A 158 14.10 32.30 20.73
N SER A 159 12.98 31.68 20.33
CA SER A 159 11.77 32.49 20.12
C SER A 159 10.56 31.75 20.69
N GLU A 160 10.25 32.10 21.93
CA GLU A 160 8.94 31.90 22.54
C GLU A 160 7.93 32.71 21.74
N ALA A 161 7.28 32.07 20.78
CA ALA A 161 6.00 32.51 20.23
C ALA A 161 5.21 31.26 19.85
N ILE A 162 4.77 30.54 20.87
CA ILE A 162 3.64 29.63 20.76
C ILE A 162 2.43 30.50 20.37
N PRO A 163 1.81 30.34 19.19
CA PRO A 163 0.51 30.95 18.95
C PRO A 163 -0.51 30.19 19.80
N THR A 164 -1.02 30.85 20.83
CA THR A 164 -2.15 30.39 21.64
C THR A 164 -3.44 30.52 20.82
N SER A 165 -3.92 29.39 20.29
CA SER A 165 -5.31 28.89 20.42
C SER A 165 -5.53 27.66 19.51
N ASP A 166 -5.81 26.53 20.15
CA ASP A 166 -6.51 25.33 19.63
C ASP A 166 -5.92 24.50 18.46
N ASN A 167 -4.77 23.82 18.66
CA ASN A 167 -4.58 22.36 18.39
C ASN A 167 -3.10 21.94 18.48
N ILE A 168 -2.80 20.97 19.36
CA ILE A 168 -1.45 20.60 19.85
C ILE A 168 -0.70 19.57 18.97
N ASN A 169 -1.09 19.29 17.72
CA ASN A 169 -0.53 18.12 16.98
C ASN A 169 0.22 18.41 15.66
N ALA A 170 1.02 19.47 15.56
CA ALA A 170 1.85 19.74 14.37
C ALA A 170 3.35 19.78 14.69
N ALA A 171 4.17 19.08 13.89
CA ALA A 171 5.62 19.19 13.88
C ALA A 171 6.07 19.80 12.55
N VAL A 172 6.93 20.83 12.61
CA VAL A 172 7.59 21.40 11.43
C VAL A 172 9.04 20.96 11.48
N ILE A 173 9.52 20.30 10.42
CA ILE A 173 10.90 19.84 10.31
C ILE A 173 11.40 20.33 8.96
N GLU A 174 12.28 21.32 8.97
CA GLU A 174 12.89 22.02 7.82
C GLU A 174 11.95 22.27 6.62
N ARG A 175 11.57 21.20 5.90
CA ARG A 175 10.82 21.17 4.65
C ARG A 175 9.45 20.46 4.74
N PHE A 176 9.15 19.78 5.85
CA PHE A 176 7.88 19.07 6.07
C PHE A 176 7.04 19.76 7.14
N VAL A 177 5.74 19.87 6.88
CA VAL A 177 4.73 20.24 7.86
C VAL A 177 3.91 18.99 8.16
N VAL A 178 4.23 18.32 9.26
CA VAL A 178 3.63 17.05 9.66
C VAL A 178 2.54 17.29 10.69
N LYS A 179 1.31 16.86 10.41
CA LYS A 179 0.18 16.93 11.32
C LYS A 179 -0.22 15.53 11.77
N PHE A 180 -0.25 15.30 13.08
CA PHE A 180 -0.65 14.04 13.67
C PHE A 180 -2.09 14.14 14.20
N SER A 181 -2.88 13.08 14.10
CA SER A 181 -4.14 13.02 14.85
C SER A 181 -3.89 12.69 16.32
N GLU A 182 -4.92 12.88 17.15
CA GLU A 182 -4.96 12.29 18.49
C GLU A 182 -4.79 10.76 18.40
N GLY A 183 -4.10 10.18 19.39
CA GLY A 183 -3.80 8.74 19.45
C GLY A 183 -2.45 8.31 18.87
N VAL A 184 -1.76 9.15 18.08
CA VAL A 184 -0.41 8.81 17.59
C VAL A 184 0.64 9.09 18.68
N SER A 185 1.26 8.03 19.22
CA SER A 185 2.26 8.11 20.28
C SER A 185 3.57 8.77 19.83
N GLU A 186 4.31 9.37 20.76
CA GLU A 186 5.60 10.01 20.49
C GLU A 186 6.64 9.02 19.90
N GLU A 187 6.57 7.76 20.31
CA GLU A 187 7.41 6.66 19.78
C GLU A 187 7.23 6.45 18.28
N VAL A 188 6.07 6.81 17.71
CA VAL A 188 5.77 6.71 16.27
C VAL A 188 6.09 8.02 15.53
N ARG A 189 5.84 9.17 16.17
CA ARG A 189 6.05 10.50 15.56
C ARG A 189 7.51 10.71 15.13
N LYS A 190 8.47 10.45 16.02
CA LYS A 190 9.89 10.69 15.75
C LYS A 190 10.44 9.83 14.60
N PRO A 191 10.16 8.52 14.53
CA PRO A 191 10.56 7.72 13.37
C PRO A 191 9.93 8.18 12.05
N ILE A 192 8.64 8.56 12.00
CA ILE A 192 8.02 9.10 10.78
C ILE A 192 8.81 10.29 10.26
N CYS A 193 9.14 11.23 11.14
CA CYS A 193 9.94 12.39 10.83
C CYS A 193 11.34 12.04 10.29
N CYS A 194 12.04 11.10 10.92
CA CYS A 194 13.34 10.63 10.43
C CYS A 194 13.24 9.95 9.06
N LEU A 195 12.18 9.16 8.83
CA LEU A 195 11.94 8.50 7.55
C LEU A 195 11.65 9.52 6.44
N LEU A 196 10.85 10.55 6.71
CA LEU A 196 10.56 11.63 5.75
C LEU A 196 11.84 12.34 5.27
N GLU A 197 12.71 12.75 6.19
CA GLU A 197 14.00 13.39 5.83
C GLU A 197 14.91 12.45 5.05
N ARG A 198 14.96 11.18 5.45
CA ARG A 198 15.72 10.17 4.70
C ARG A 198 15.21 10.02 3.27
N ILE A 199 13.89 9.88 3.11
CA ILE A 199 13.24 9.70 1.82
C ILE A 199 13.45 10.93 0.95
N TYR A 200 13.38 12.13 1.53
CA TYR A 200 13.70 13.38 0.85
C TYR A 200 15.13 13.36 0.26
N ILE A 201 16.13 12.94 1.04
CA ILE A 201 17.52 12.86 0.58
C ILE A 201 17.69 11.78 -0.49
N GLU A 202 17.22 10.56 -0.22
CA GLU A 202 17.42 9.42 -1.13
C GLU A 202 16.71 9.63 -2.46
N LEU A 203 15.41 9.92 -2.43
CA LEU A 203 14.63 10.10 -3.65
C LEU A 203 14.93 11.46 -4.30
N GLY A 204 15.28 12.48 -3.53
CA GLY A 204 15.73 13.76 -4.10
C GLY A 204 17.03 13.59 -4.90
N SER A 205 17.98 12.79 -4.39
CA SER A 205 19.21 12.44 -5.12
C SER A 205 18.92 11.57 -6.35
N GLU A 206 18.09 10.54 -6.20
CA GLU A 206 17.74 9.63 -7.30
C GLU A 206 17.06 10.38 -8.46
N PHE A 207 16.08 11.23 -8.13
CA PHE A 207 15.33 12.05 -9.09
C PHE A 207 16.05 13.35 -9.50
N ASP A 208 17.19 13.68 -8.86
CA ASP A 208 17.90 14.96 -9.03
C ASP A 208 16.96 16.17 -8.90
N TYR A 209 16.04 16.09 -7.94
CA TYR A 209 15.00 17.08 -7.72
C TYR A 209 14.62 17.16 -6.24
N TYR A 210 14.77 18.36 -5.69
CA TYR A 210 14.51 18.65 -4.30
C TYR A 210 13.38 19.70 -4.21
N PRO A 211 12.17 19.30 -3.80
CA PRO A 211 11.05 20.24 -3.66
C PRO A 211 11.41 21.40 -2.72
N GLN A 212 11.22 22.64 -3.19
CA GLN A 212 11.51 23.85 -2.40
C GLN A 212 10.33 24.28 -1.52
N GLN A 213 9.12 23.80 -1.85
CA GLN A 213 7.91 24.11 -1.09
C GLN A 213 7.80 23.19 0.14
N ASN A 214 7.17 23.70 1.20
CA ASN A 214 6.86 22.89 2.37
C ASN A 214 5.87 21.76 2.00
N ILE A 215 6.26 20.53 2.28
CA ILE A 215 5.49 19.33 1.99
C ILE A 215 4.58 19.03 3.17
N LYS A 216 3.27 19.00 2.93
CA LYS A 216 2.28 18.70 3.97
C LYS A 216 2.13 17.19 4.11
N VAL A 217 2.28 16.69 5.35
CA VAL A 217 2.10 15.28 5.69
C VAL A 217 1.06 15.17 6.79
N PHE A 218 0.06 14.31 6.61
CA PHE A 218 -0.96 14.01 7.60
C PHE A 218 -0.79 12.58 8.08
N VAL A 219 -0.79 12.36 9.39
CA VAL A 219 -0.68 11.04 10.02
C VAL A 219 -1.92 10.83 10.89
N LEU A 220 -2.81 9.95 10.45
CA LEU A 220 -4.13 9.75 11.04
C LEU A 220 -4.20 8.42 11.80
N HIS A 221 -4.67 8.42 13.04
CA HIS A 221 -4.79 7.21 13.86
C HIS A 221 -5.93 6.27 13.41
N THR A 222 -6.94 6.83 12.73
CA THR A 222 -8.13 6.11 12.26
C THR A 222 -8.48 6.53 10.84
N LEU A 223 -9.08 5.63 10.06
CA LEU A 223 -9.61 5.99 8.74
C LEU A 223 -10.76 6.99 8.91
N PRO A 224 -10.78 8.09 8.15
CA PRO A 224 -11.98 8.91 8.01
C PRO A 224 -13.19 8.04 7.63
N LYS A 225 -14.38 8.37 8.15
CA LYS A 225 -15.63 7.61 7.91
C LYS A 225 -16.00 7.47 6.42
N GLU A 226 -15.39 8.27 5.54
CA GLU A 226 -15.68 8.32 4.10
C GLU A 226 -14.39 8.33 3.23
N SER A 227 -13.45 7.41 3.48
CA SER A 227 -12.27 7.29 2.60
C SER A 227 -12.54 6.38 1.40
N PRO A 228 -12.22 6.80 0.15
CA PRO A 228 -12.37 5.97 -1.03
C PRO A 228 -11.49 4.72 -0.96
N GLN A 229 -12.03 3.61 -1.47
CA GLN A 229 -11.42 2.29 -1.41
C GLN A 229 -10.12 2.23 -2.23
N PHE A 230 -8.96 2.16 -1.57
CA PHE A 230 -7.67 1.93 -2.22
C PHE A 230 -7.17 0.48 -2.05
N LEU A 231 -6.41 0.00 -3.04
CA LEU A 231 -5.96 -1.39 -3.24
C LEU A 231 -4.62 -1.74 -2.56
N LEU A 232 -4.17 -0.95 -1.58
CA LEU A 232 -3.02 -1.27 -0.72
C LEU A 232 -3.48 -1.80 0.66
N PRO A 233 -2.62 -2.52 1.42
CA PRO A 233 -2.97 -3.00 2.76
C PRO A 233 -3.37 -1.86 3.70
N GLN A 234 -4.54 -1.95 4.35
CA GLN A 234 -5.19 -0.79 4.96
C GLN A 234 -4.67 -0.32 6.33
N TRP A 235 -3.68 -1.00 6.89
CA TRP A 235 -3.06 -0.60 8.15
C TRP A 235 -2.03 0.52 7.97
N ALA A 236 -1.50 0.70 6.75
CA ALA A 236 -1.06 2.02 6.29
C ALA A 236 -1.46 2.29 4.84
N VAL A 237 -2.50 3.12 4.70
CA VAL A 237 -2.91 3.71 3.44
C VAL A 237 -2.15 5.01 3.30
N GLY A 238 -1.23 5.05 2.34
CA GLY A 238 -0.70 6.28 1.78
C GLY A 238 -1.68 6.83 0.75
N GLN A 239 -1.86 8.14 0.72
CA GLN A 239 -2.53 8.83 -0.37
C GLN A 239 -1.81 10.13 -0.67
N TYR A 240 -1.55 10.38 -1.94
CA TYR A 240 -1.10 11.67 -2.46
C TYR A 240 -2.21 12.35 -3.28
N ASP A 241 -2.69 13.48 -2.78
CA ASP A 241 -3.69 14.36 -3.44
C ASP A 241 -3.23 15.82 -3.55
N GLY A 242 -1.92 16.04 -3.39
CA GLY A 242 -1.32 17.36 -3.10
C GLY A 242 -0.79 17.46 -1.67
N SER A 243 -1.19 16.52 -0.81
CA SER A 243 -0.56 16.25 0.48
C SER A 243 -0.30 14.75 0.63
N ILE A 244 0.69 14.37 1.45
CA ILE A 244 0.92 12.95 1.78
C ILE A 244 0.08 12.63 3.01
N THR A 245 -0.93 11.78 2.88
CA THR A 245 -1.70 11.29 4.02
C THR A 245 -1.33 9.85 4.30
N ILE A 246 -1.05 9.54 5.56
CA ILE A 246 -0.81 8.19 6.06
C ILE A 246 -1.79 7.91 7.17
N VAL A 247 -2.46 6.78 7.05
CA VAL A 247 -3.29 6.25 8.12
C VAL A 247 -2.46 5.25 8.91
N TRP A 248 -2.35 5.41 10.21
CA TRP A 248 -1.60 4.58 11.14
C TRP A 248 -2.55 4.05 12.21
N ARG A 249 -2.86 2.75 12.21
CA ARG A 249 -3.60 2.16 13.33
C ARG A 249 -2.59 1.73 14.39
N ALA A 250 -2.68 2.26 15.61
CA ALA A 250 -1.77 1.87 16.67
C ALA A 250 -2.27 0.58 17.34
N GLN A 251 -1.47 -0.49 17.28
CA GLN A 251 -1.29 -1.44 18.37
C GLN A 251 0.03 -2.21 18.15
N GLU A 252 0.98 -1.99 19.07
CA GLU A 252 2.41 -2.39 19.07
C GLU A 252 3.38 -1.59 18.17
N LYS A 253 4.69 -1.77 18.43
CA LYS A 253 5.80 -0.95 17.91
C LYS A 253 5.67 -0.79 16.39
N PRO A 254 5.82 0.44 15.85
CA PRO A 254 5.65 0.65 14.43
C PRO A 254 6.64 -0.18 13.62
N ASP A 255 6.14 -0.96 12.66
CA ASP A 255 7.02 -1.52 11.64
C ASP A 255 7.48 -0.39 10.72
N LEU A 256 8.61 0.20 11.10
CA LEU A 256 9.27 1.27 10.37
C LEU A 256 9.58 0.89 8.93
N THR A 257 9.74 -0.40 8.65
CA THR A 257 10.01 -0.92 7.31
C THR A 257 8.82 -0.70 6.39
N PHE A 258 7.62 -1.06 6.85
CA PHE A 258 6.41 -0.87 6.05
C PHE A 258 6.06 0.60 5.90
N LEU A 259 6.14 1.36 6.99
CA LEU A 259 5.94 2.80 6.95
C LEU A 259 6.89 3.47 5.96
N TYR A 260 8.15 3.01 5.90
CA TYR A 260 9.12 3.46 4.91
C TYR A 260 8.70 3.17 3.47
N VAL A 261 8.25 1.94 3.18
CA VAL A 261 7.73 1.56 1.84
C VAL A 261 6.56 2.45 1.43
N VAL A 262 5.60 2.69 2.33
CA VAL A 262 4.42 3.51 2.06
C VAL A 262 4.81 4.98 1.86
N LEU A 263 5.64 5.54 2.74
CA LEU A 263 6.15 6.90 2.61
C LEU A 263 6.93 7.10 1.29
N GLN A 264 7.78 6.14 0.91
CA GLN A 264 8.50 6.20 -0.36
C GLN A 264 7.55 6.21 -1.53
N HIS A 265 6.54 5.34 -1.52
CA HIS A 265 5.53 5.25 -2.58
C HIS A 265 4.82 6.61 -2.78
N GLU A 266 4.30 7.21 -1.71
CA GLU A 266 3.61 8.50 -1.78
C GLU A 266 4.55 9.66 -2.14
N TYR A 267 5.79 9.63 -1.65
CA TYR A 267 6.76 10.67 -1.97
C TYR A 267 7.17 10.63 -3.45
N VAL A 268 7.24 9.44 -4.08
CA VAL A 268 7.45 9.34 -5.53
C VAL A 268 6.30 9.98 -6.29
N HIS A 269 5.04 9.77 -5.87
CA HIS A 269 3.90 10.45 -6.49
C HIS A 269 4.04 11.98 -6.41
N LEU A 270 4.45 12.51 -5.26
CA LEU A 270 4.76 13.94 -5.10
C LEU A 270 5.83 14.41 -6.10
N LEU A 271 6.98 13.74 -6.15
CA LEU A 271 8.08 14.12 -7.05
C LEU A 271 7.66 14.08 -8.52
N VAL A 272 7.04 12.97 -8.94
CA VAL A 272 6.57 12.79 -10.31
C VAL A 272 5.53 13.85 -10.67
N ASN A 273 4.60 14.15 -9.77
CA ASN A 273 3.60 15.19 -9.99
C ASN A 273 4.25 16.57 -10.16
N LEU A 274 5.22 16.93 -9.30
CA LEU A 274 5.94 18.21 -9.38
C LEU A 274 6.78 18.32 -10.66
N LEU A 275 7.52 17.26 -11.01
CA LEU A 275 8.37 17.24 -12.20
C LEU A 275 7.58 17.30 -13.51
N THR A 276 6.40 16.69 -13.53
CA THR A 276 5.56 16.57 -14.75
C THR A 276 4.41 17.58 -14.80
N ASN A 277 4.21 18.38 -13.75
CA ASN A 277 3.05 19.24 -13.58
C ASN A 277 1.72 18.46 -13.74
N GLY A 278 1.64 17.28 -13.13
CA GLY A 278 0.47 16.38 -13.18
C GLY A 278 0.20 15.70 -14.53
N LYS A 279 1.12 15.79 -15.50
CA LYS A 279 0.93 15.24 -16.87
C LYS A 279 1.50 13.83 -17.05
N CYS A 280 1.93 13.18 -15.98
CA CYS A 280 2.47 11.82 -16.01
C CYS A 280 1.35 10.79 -16.26
N PRO A 281 1.51 9.84 -17.20
CA PRO A 281 0.52 8.77 -17.39
C PRO A 281 0.48 7.84 -16.16
N MET A 282 -0.70 7.27 -15.87
CA MET A 282 -0.96 6.51 -14.64
C MET A 282 0.05 5.36 -14.44
N TRP A 283 0.27 4.55 -15.48
CA TRP A 283 1.20 3.43 -15.41
C TRP A 283 2.63 3.83 -15.07
N LEU A 284 3.09 5.01 -15.52
CA LEU A 284 4.45 5.45 -15.24
C LEU A 284 4.55 5.96 -13.81
N ASN A 285 3.55 6.72 -13.36
CA ASN A 285 3.48 7.22 -11.99
C ASN A 285 3.46 6.06 -10.98
N GLU A 286 2.54 5.10 -11.17
CA GLU A 286 2.41 3.91 -10.32
C GLU A 286 3.60 2.96 -10.44
N GLY A 287 4.10 2.79 -11.66
CA GLY A 287 5.26 1.95 -11.94
C GLY A 287 6.50 2.46 -11.22
N LEU A 288 6.77 3.77 -11.26
CA LEU A 288 7.89 4.40 -10.55
C LEU A 288 7.70 4.29 -9.04
N ALA A 289 6.51 4.62 -8.53
CA ALA A 289 6.23 4.57 -7.10
C ALA A 289 6.39 3.15 -6.53
N ARG A 290 5.95 2.11 -7.27
CA ARG A 290 6.14 0.72 -6.86
C ARG A 290 7.58 0.23 -7.07
N TYR A 291 8.26 0.65 -8.13
CA TYR A 291 9.64 0.29 -8.41
C TYR A 291 10.58 0.75 -7.29
N HIS A 292 10.47 2.02 -6.89
CA HIS A 292 11.33 2.59 -5.85
C HIS A 292 11.01 2.12 -4.43
N SER A 293 9.76 1.78 -4.12
CA SER A 293 9.38 1.38 -2.77
C SER A 293 9.64 -0.10 -2.45
N ARG A 294 9.28 -1.02 -3.36
CA ARG A 294 9.45 -2.47 -3.13
C ARG A 294 9.83 -3.30 -4.35
N GLY A 295 9.60 -2.78 -5.55
CA GLY A 295 9.77 -3.51 -6.81
C GLY A 295 8.85 -4.71 -6.99
N LEU A 296 9.19 -5.57 -7.96
CA LEU A 296 8.44 -6.80 -8.26
C LEU A 296 8.92 -8.00 -7.42
N LEU A 297 7.94 -8.75 -6.92
CA LEU A 297 8.15 -10.04 -6.26
C LEU A 297 8.17 -11.17 -7.29
N ASP A 298 8.69 -12.33 -6.92
CA ASP A 298 8.75 -13.47 -7.86
C ASP A 298 7.36 -14.01 -8.16
N SER A 299 6.41 -13.95 -7.22
CA SER A 299 4.99 -14.19 -7.49
C SER A 299 4.38 -13.17 -8.44
N ASP A 300 4.74 -11.90 -8.33
CA ASP A 300 4.27 -10.86 -9.27
C ASP A 300 4.78 -11.17 -10.69
N LYS A 301 6.07 -11.54 -10.83
CA LYS A 301 6.68 -11.94 -12.11
C LYS A 301 6.00 -13.17 -12.70
N LYS A 302 5.69 -14.19 -11.88
CA LYS A 302 4.96 -15.40 -12.33
C LYS A 302 3.55 -15.08 -12.82
N ILE A 303 2.81 -14.23 -12.09
CA ILE A 303 1.48 -13.77 -12.51
C ILE A 303 1.56 -13.06 -13.86
N LEU A 304 2.52 -12.16 -14.00
CA LEU A 304 2.72 -11.41 -15.24
C LEU A 304 3.13 -12.32 -16.40
N LEU A 305 4.10 -13.23 -16.19
CA LEU A 305 4.51 -14.20 -17.21
C LEU A 305 3.33 -15.05 -17.68
N GLN A 306 2.49 -15.51 -16.75
CA GLN A 306 1.30 -16.28 -17.08
C GLN A 306 0.29 -15.44 -17.88
N ALA A 307 0.06 -14.18 -17.49
CA ALA A 307 -0.80 -13.27 -18.20
C ALA A 307 -0.30 -13.01 -19.63
N VAL A 308 1.00 -12.80 -19.82
CA VAL A 308 1.62 -12.61 -21.14
C VAL A 308 1.50 -13.88 -22.00
N LYS A 309 1.83 -15.06 -21.46
CA LYS A 309 1.69 -16.35 -22.17
C LYS A 309 0.26 -16.63 -22.62
N GLN A 310 -0.72 -16.17 -21.86
CA GLN A 310 -2.14 -16.36 -22.15
C GLN A 310 -2.78 -15.21 -22.93
N ASN A 311 -1.98 -14.21 -23.34
CA ASN A 311 -2.45 -12.99 -24.00
C ASN A 311 -3.54 -12.25 -23.19
N ARG A 312 -3.42 -12.27 -21.86
CA ARG A 312 -4.32 -11.64 -20.88
C ARG A 312 -3.76 -10.37 -20.23
N TYR A 313 -2.60 -9.89 -20.71
CA TYR A 313 -2.03 -8.63 -20.26
C TYR A 313 -2.93 -7.44 -20.63
N ILE A 314 -2.74 -6.29 -19.98
CA ILE A 314 -3.47 -5.06 -20.29
C ILE A 314 -2.63 -4.25 -21.27
N PRO A 315 -3.15 -3.97 -22.49
CA PRO A 315 -2.42 -3.15 -23.45
C PRO A 315 -2.06 -1.78 -22.86
N LEU A 316 -0.88 -1.26 -23.17
CA LEU A 316 -0.31 -0.05 -22.57
C LEU A 316 -1.24 1.17 -22.65
N LYS A 317 -1.99 1.29 -23.76
CA LYS A 317 -2.99 2.35 -23.96
C LYS A 317 -4.08 2.38 -22.87
N HIS A 318 -4.41 1.22 -22.30
CA HIS A 318 -5.42 1.10 -21.24
C HIS A 318 -4.83 1.39 -19.86
N LEU A 319 -3.50 1.34 -19.71
CA LEU A 319 -2.82 1.70 -18.48
C LEU A 319 -2.54 3.21 -18.36
N GLU A 320 -2.91 4.02 -19.36
CA GLU A 320 -2.76 5.49 -19.31
C GLU A 320 -3.66 6.15 -18.25
N TYR A 321 -4.83 5.57 -18.00
CA TYR A 321 -5.89 6.14 -17.17
C TYR A 321 -6.00 5.43 -15.81
N ASN A 322 -6.76 6.04 -14.90
CA ASN A 322 -7.06 5.47 -13.57
C ASN A 322 -7.64 4.05 -13.70
N PHE A 323 -7.21 3.13 -12.83
CA PHE A 323 -7.58 1.71 -12.91
C PHE A 323 -8.97 1.36 -12.36
N SER A 324 -9.76 2.33 -11.89
CA SER A 324 -11.10 2.13 -11.30
C SER A 324 -12.10 1.42 -12.20
N TYR A 325 -11.92 1.46 -13.53
CA TYR A 325 -12.78 0.74 -14.48
C TYR A 325 -12.49 -0.78 -14.55
N LEU A 326 -11.41 -1.25 -13.92
CA LEU A 326 -10.99 -2.65 -13.94
C LEU A 326 -11.54 -3.42 -12.73
N ASN A 327 -11.77 -4.72 -12.90
CA ASN A 327 -12.08 -5.61 -11.77
C ASN A 327 -10.85 -5.83 -10.87
N LYS A 328 -11.05 -6.30 -9.64
CA LYS A 328 -9.98 -6.44 -8.62
C LYS A 328 -8.75 -7.21 -9.13
N GLU A 329 -8.93 -8.30 -9.87
CA GLU A 329 -7.82 -9.09 -10.42
C GLU A 329 -7.05 -8.33 -11.49
N ARG A 330 -7.75 -7.63 -12.39
CA ARG A 330 -7.14 -6.80 -13.42
C ARG A 330 -6.47 -5.56 -12.86
N VAL A 331 -6.99 -4.96 -11.79
CA VAL A 331 -6.30 -3.84 -11.12
C VAL A 331 -4.97 -4.29 -10.55
N ARG A 332 -4.92 -5.44 -9.86
CA ARG A 332 -3.65 -6.00 -9.37
C ARG A 332 -2.66 -6.22 -10.51
N LEU A 333 -3.13 -6.77 -11.63
CA LEU A 333 -2.31 -6.97 -12.83
C LEU A 333 -1.82 -5.64 -13.40
N ALA A 334 -2.65 -4.61 -13.48
CA ALA A 334 -2.27 -3.28 -13.96
C ALA A 334 -1.10 -2.68 -13.19
N TYR A 335 -1.09 -2.77 -11.85
CA TYR A 335 0.04 -2.32 -11.04
C TYR A 335 1.30 -3.17 -11.24
N ILE A 336 1.16 -4.48 -11.44
CA ILE A 336 2.30 -5.38 -11.73
C ILE A 336 2.91 -5.03 -13.09
N GLU A 337 2.08 -4.86 -14.11
CA GLU A 337 2.48 -4.48 -15.47
C GLU A 337 3.18 -3.11 -15.47
N SER A 338 2.57 -2.11 -14.83
CA SER A 338 3.13 -0.76 -14.67
C SER A 338 4.55 -0.79 -14.08
N CYS A 339 4.74 -1.54 -12.98
CA CYS A 339 6.04 -1.70 -12.36
C CYS A 339 7.03 -2.47 -13.25
N SER A 340 6.56 -3.48 -14.00
CA SER A 340 7.40 -4.26 -14.92
C SER A 340 7.87 -3.43 -16.11
N ILE A 341 7.00 -2.60 -16.67
CA ILE A 341 7.35 -1.68 -17.75
C ILE A 341 8.43 -0.70 -17.27
N VAL A 342 8.28 -0.14 -16.05
CA VAL A 342 9.30 0.72 -15.46
C VAL A 342 10.60 -0.03 -15.19
N GLU A 343 10.56 -1.27 -14.67
CA GLU A 343 11.77 -2.09 -14.49
C GLU A 343 12.50 -2.33 -15.82
N PHE A 344 11.77 -2.68 -16.88
CA PHE A 344 12.30 -2.80 -18.23
C PHE A 344 12.96 -1.49 -18.67
N MET A 345 12.27 -0.36 -18.51
CA MET A 345 12.81 0.94 -18.89
C MET A 345 14.06 1.33 -18.11
N MET A 346 14.09 1.09 -16.80
CA MET A 346 15.26 1.34 -15.97
C MET A 346 16.46 0.53 -16.46
N LYS A 347 16.26 -0.75 -16.81
CA LYS A 347 17.32 -1.63 -17.32
C LYS A 347 17.79 -1.25 -18.72
N THR A 348 16.88 -0.82 -19.60
CA THR A 348 17.20 -0.53 -21.01
C THR A 348 17.72 0.89 -21.22
N TYR A 349 17.22 1.87 -20.48
CA TYR A 349 17.48 3.29 -20.71
C TYR A 349 18.21 3.98 -19.56
N GLY A 350 18.13 3.44 -18.35
CA GLY A 350 18.68 4.03 -17.14
C GLY A 350 17.88 5.23 -16.61
N MET A 351 18.03 5.49 -15.31
CA MET A 351 17.30 6.55 -14.62
C MET A 351 17.55 7.94 -15.22
N LYS A 352 18.75 8.23 -15.74
CA LYS A 352 19.06 9.51 -16.39
C LYS A 352 18.09 9.86 -17.52
N LYS A 353 17.73 8.89 -18.38
CA LYS A 353 16.78 9.11 -19.47
C LYS A 353 15.36 9.29 -18.96
N ILE A 354 14.97 8.54 -17.93
CA ILE A 354 13.65 8.68 -17.28
C ILE A 354 13.51 10.06 -16.63
N LYS A 355 14.56 10.58 -15.99
CA LYS A 355 14.56 11.95 -15.44
C LYS A 355 14.37 13.02 -16.51
N GLN A 356 15.13 12.94 -17.60
CA GLN A 356 14.99 13.85 -18.75
C GLN A 356 13.57 13.84 -19.29
N LEU A 357 12.96 12.66 -19.33
CA LEU A 357 11.59 12.46 -19.77
C LEU A 357 10.58 13.08 -18.83
N LEU A 358 10.68 12.87 -17.51
CA LEU A 358 9.82 13.52 -16.51
C LEU A 358 9.91 15.06 -16.62
N HIS A 359 11.12 15.61 -16.68
CA HIS A 359 11.34 17.05 -16.89
C HIS A 359 10.68 17.54 -18.18
N SER A 360 10.84 16.79 -19.27
CA SER A 360 10.29 17.16 -20.57
C SER A 360 8.75 17.15 -20.58
N LEU A 361 8.10 16.30 -19.80
CA LEU A 361 6.65 16.31 -19.61
C LEU A 361 6.19 17.59 -18.89
N GLY A 362 6.96 18.07 -17.91
CA GLY A 362 6.68 19.30 -17.16
C GLY A 362 6.89 20.59 -17.96
N MET A 363 7.87 20.63 -18.87
CA MET A 363 8.24 21.83 -19.64
C MET A 363 7.28 22.23 -20.78
N ASP A 364 6.25 21.44 -21.09
CA ASP A 364 5.24 21.81 -22.10
C ASP A 364 4.39 23.00 -21.60
N LYS A 365 4.90 24.22 -21.73
CA LYS A 365 4.20 25.49 -21.56
C LYS A 365 3.65 25.96 -22.92
N SER A 366 2.31 25.99 -23.02
CA SER A 366 1.45 26.67 -24.02
C SER A 366 1.68 26.43 -25.52
N PHE A 367 0.71 25.77 -26.18
CA PHE A 367 0.27 26.18 -27.52
C PHE A 367 -1.23 25.83 -27.67
N ASN A 368 -2.07 26.86 -27.85
CA ASN A 368 -3.53 26.81 -27.90
C ASN A 368 -4.06 26.28 -29.26
N GLU A 369 -3.61 25.11 -29.70
CA GLU A 369 -4.02 24.44 -30.93
C GLU A 369 -3.40 23.03 -30.80
N SER A 370 -4.12 21.94 -30.62
CA SER A 370 -5.01 21.40 -31.62
C SER A 370 -5.68 20.16 -31.02
N LEU A 371 -6.99 20.07 -31.24
CA LEU A 371 -7.71 18.84 -31.60
C LEU A 371 -6.85 17.57 -31.59
N MET A 372 -7.09 16.69 -30.63
CA MET A 372 -7.28 15.24 -30.86
C MET A 372 -7.47 14.58 -29.49
N CYS A 373 -8.75 14.42 -29.14
CA CYS A 373 -9.20 13.34 -28.30
C CYS A 373 -8.67 12.00 -28.89
N SER A 374 -8.25 11.06 -28.02
CA SER A 374 -7.90 9.64 -28.27
C SER A 374 -6.45 9.21 -28.55
N GLN A 375 -5.47 10.11 -28.78
CA GLN A 375 -4.04 9.73 -28.94
C GLN A 375 -3.13 10.84 -28.37
N GLY A 376 -2.31 10.72 -27.33
CA GLY A 376 -1.94 9.68 -26.38
C GLY A 376 -0.77 10.26 -25.56
N GLN A 377 -0.89 10.38 -24.25
CA GLN A 377 0.19 10.88 -23.40
C GLN A 377 1.43 9.98 -23.52
N THR A 378 1.22 8.66 -23.68
CA THR A 378 2.27 7.68 -23.97
C THR A 378 2.91 7.89 -25.34
N LEU A 379 2.17 8.32 -26.36
CA LEU A 379 2.75 8.66 -27.68
C LEU A 379 3.69 9.85 -27.59
N ARG A 380 3.27 10.92 -26.89
CA ARG A 380 4.11 12.09 -26.65
C ARG A 380 5.35 11.73 -25.84
N PHE A 381 5.18 10.92 -24.80
CA PHE A 381 6.24 10.35 -23.98
C PHE A 381 7.28 9.58 -24.80
N LEU A 382 6.86 8.64 -25.64
CA LEU A 382 7.78 7.85 -26.47
C LEU A 382 8.53 8.70 -27.50
N ARG A 383 7.89 9.73 -28.06
CA ARG A 383 8.57 10.69 -28.93
C ARG A 383 9.67 11.45 -28.19
N LYS A 384 9.48 11.80 -26.92
CA LYS A 384 10.47 12.53 -26.11
C LYS A 384 11.64 11.66 -25.65
N LEU A 385 11.46 10.33 -25.59
CA LEU A 385 12.56 9.37 -25.39
C LEU A 385 13.51 9.24 -26.61
N ARG A 386 13.13 9.78 -27.78
CA ARG A 386 13.95 9.76 -29.00
C ARG A 386 15.04 10.85 -28.95
N THR A 387 16.31 10.48 -28.82
CA THR A 387 17.44 11.40 -29.02
C THR A 387 17.96 11.36 -30.46
N ARG A 388 18.32 12.52 -31.03
CA ARG A 388 19.13 12.64 -32.25
C ARG A 388 20.46 11.89 -32.03
N GLY A 389 20.72 10.83 -32.80
CA GLY A 389 22.04 10.18 -32.88
C GLY A 389 22.16 8.75 -32.34
N GLN A 390 21.14 8.19 -31.69
CA GLN A 390 21.07 6.75 -31.41
C GLN A 390 19.69 6.24 -31.80
N ALA A 391 19.67 5.20 -32.64
CA ALA A 391 18.45 4.50 -33.04
C ALA A 391 17.83 3.77 -31.83
N CYS A 392 17.20 4.48 -30.91
CA CYS A 392 16.18 3.88 -30.05
C CYS A 392 14.97 3.59 -30.94
N GLY A 393 14.85 2.36 -31.41
CA GLY A 393 13.80 1.90 -32.33
C GLY A 393 12.42 1.77 -31.69
N MET A 394 11.96 2.80 -30.98
CA MET A 394 10.59 2.90 -30.47
C MET A 394 9.90 4.13 -31.06
N ASN A 395 9.06 3.88 -32.07
CA ASN A 395 8.28 4.89 -32.78
C ASN A 395 6.79 4.89 -32.36
N SER A 396 6.36 3.92 -31.55
CA SER A 396 4.97 3.76 -31.14
C SER A 396 4.79 3.05 -29.78
N PRO A 397 3.66 3.27 -29.07
CA PRO A 397 3.29 2.51 -27.87
C PRO A 397 3.31 1.01 -28.10
N LYS A 398 2.97 0.58 -29.31
CA LYS A 398 3.00 -0.82 -29.73
C LYS A 398 4.42 -1.38 -29.79
N GLU A 399 5.41 -0.59 -30.17
CA GLU A 399 6.82 -1.02 -30.16
C GLU A 399 7.36 -1.14 -28.73
N LEU A 400 7.05 -0.18 -27.85
CA LEU A 400 7.39 -0.30 -26.43
C LEU A 400 6.76 -1.56 -25.82
N GLU A 401 5.46 -1.76 -26.07
CA GLU A 401 4.72 -2.93 -25.60
C GLU A 401 5.33 -4.23 -26.14
N THR A 402 5.65 -4.30 -27.43
CA THR A 402 6.26 -5.50 -28.05
C THR A 402 7.61 -5.82 -27.43
N GLN A 403 8.50 -4.83 -27.28
CA GLN A 403 9.82 -5.04 -26.69
C GLN A 403 9.72 -5.42 -25.20
N TRP A 404 8.81 -4.79 -24.47
CA TRP A 404 8.53 -5.15 -23.08
C TRP A 404 7.99 -6.58 -22.96
N LEU A 405 7.05 -7.00 -23.80
CA LEU A 405 6.51 -8.36 -23.79
C LEU A 405 7.60 -9.41 -24.07
N MET A 406 8.47 -9.16 -25.04
CA MET A 406 9.64 -10.00 -25.31
C MET A 406 10.56 -10.07 -24.08
N TRP A 407 10.86 -8.92 -23.49
CA TRP A 407 11.69 -8.84 -22.29
C TRP A 407 11.09 -9.60 -21.10
N VAL A 408 9.78 -9.51 -20.87
CA VAL A 408 9.06 -10.29 -19.84
C VAL A 408 9.22 -11.78 -20.10
N MET A 409 9.03 -12.21 -21.36
CA MET A 409 9.18 -13.60 -21.75
C MET A 409 10.61 -14.11 -21.60
N ASP A 410 11.63 -13.27 -21.64
CA ASP A 410 13.02 -13.70 -21.50
C ASP A 410 13.55 -13.59 -20.07
N CYS A 411 13.18 -12.53 -19.36
CA CYS A 411 13.72 -12.25 -18.02
C CYS A 411 12.94 -12.90 -16.88
N TYR A 412 11.68 -13.27 -17.08
CA TYR A 412 10.84 -13.87 -16.03
C TYR A 412 10.54 -15.36 -16.25
N LYS A 413 11.12 -16.00 -17.28
CA LYS A 413 11.18 -17.48 -17.40
C LYS A 413 11.88 -18.08 -16.19
#